data_AF-B1XKN4-F1
#
_entry.id   AF-B1XKN4-F1
#
_cell.length_a   1.000
_cell.length_b   1.000
_cell.length_c   1.000
_cell.angle_alpha   90.00
_cell.angle_beta   90.00
_cell.angle_gamma   90.00
#
_symmetry.space_group_name_H-M   'P 1'
#
loop_
_entity.id
_entity.type
_entity.pdbx_description
1 polymer ?
#
loop_
_entity_poly.entity_id
_entity_poly.type
_entity_poly.pdbx_seq_one_letter_code
_entity_poly.pdbx_strand_id
1 'polypeptide(L)'
;MLLSLLESTLIAVNNANLTGNYSVLKELASPTFQARFSLTNLADVFAPMRRRDSNIAVITQLEPVFSEQPTLDEQGILRMRGAFPTNPNTVFNLAYEQINGRYRLIALYVDVSPEEQ
;
A
#
# COMPACT_ATOMS: atom_id res chain seq x y z
N MET A 1 12.72 -9.65 -0.67
CA MET A 1 11.36 -10.21 -0.84
C MET A 1 10.29 -9.35 -0.16
N LEU A 2 10.35 -9.11 1.16
CA LEU A 2 9.34 -8.28 1.84
C LEU A 2 9.38 -6.81 1.39
N LEU A 3 10.55 -6.19 1.35
CA LEU A 3 10.71 -4.80 0.88
C LEU A 3 10.22 -4.62 -0.56
N SER A 4 10.63 -5.50 -1.48
CA SER A 4 10.16 -5.47 -2.87
C SER A 4 8.63 -5.62 -3.01
N LEU A 5 7.98 -6.39 -2.13
CA LEU A 5 6.51 -6.53 -2.13
C LEU A 5 5.82 -5.25 -1.65
N LEU A 6 6.33 -4.65 -0.57
CA LEU A 6 5.89 -3.36 -0.04
C LEU A 6 6.03 -2.27 -1.09
N GLU A 7 7.24 -2.09 -1.63
CA GLU A 7 7.54 -1.08 -2.65
C GLU A 7 6.67 -1.27 -3.90
N SER A 8 6.55 -2.48 -4.43
CA SER A 8 5.72 -2.75 -5.61
C SER A 8 4.27 -2.32 -5.40
N THR A 9 3.70 -2.58 -4.21
CA THR A 9 2.33 -2.21 -3.89
C THR A 9 2.16 -0.69 -3.76
N LEU A 10 3.08 -0.02 -3.06
CA LEU A 10 3.01 1.43 -2.89
C LEU A 10 3.26 2.18 -4.21
N ILE A 11 4.11 1.65 -5.09
CA ILE A 11 4.30 2.20 -6.43
C ILE A 11 3.07 2.00 -7.30
N ALA A 12 2.36 0.87 -7.16
CA ALA A 12 1.07 0.69 -7.82
C ALA A 12 0.04 1.75 -7.35
N VAL A 13 0.02 2.10 -6.06
CA VAL A 13 -0.82 3.21 -5.55
C VAL A 13 -0.41 4.55 -6.13
N ASN A 14 0.90 4.85 -6.14
CA ASN A 14 1.41 6.11 -6.69
C ASN A 14 1.03 6.27 -8.17
N ASN A 15 1.26 5.23 -8.98
CA ASN A 15 0.89 5.23 -10.40
C ASN A 15 -0.62 5.38 -10.58
N ALA A 16 -1.43 4.73 -9.74
CA ALA A 16 -2.88 4.87 -9.80
C ALA A 16 -3.37 6.28 -9.45
N ASN A 17 -2.73 6.96 -8.49
CA ASN A 17 -3.02 8.36 -8.19
C ASN A 17 -2.62 9.30 -9.32
N LEU A 18 -1.45 9.09 -9.94
CA LEU A 18 -0.96 9.91 -11.05
C LEU A 18 -1.80 9.77 -12.32
N THR A 19 -2.35 8.57 -12.58
CA THR A 19 -3.06 8.28 -13.83
C THR A 19 -4.57 8.20 -13.69
N GLY A 20 -5.08 8.10 -12.46
CA GLY A 20 -6.47 7.74 -12.17
C GLY A 20 -6.81 6.26 -12.43
N ASN A 21 -5.83 5.42 -12.79
CA ASN A 21 -6.06 4.01 -13.12
C ASN A 21 -5.64 3.05 -11.99
N TYR A 22 -6.64 2.44 -11.33
CA TYR A 22 -6.45 1.54 -10.20
C TYR A 22 -6.46 0.04 -10.58
N SER A 23 -6.42 -0.30 -11.88
CA SER A 23 -6.54 -1.70 -12.32
C SER A 23 -5.42 -2.59 -11.80
N VAL A 24 -4.16 -2.14 -11.89
CA VAL A 24 -3.00 -2.89 -11.40
C VAL A 24 -3.09 -3.12 -9.90
N LEU A 25 -3.43 -2.09 -9.13
CA LEU A 25 -3.60 -2.22 -7.68
C LEU A 25 -4.67 -3.26 -7.34
N LYS A 26 -5.81 -3.22 -8.04
CA LYS A 26 -6.89 -4.21 -7.87
C LYS A 26 -6.42 -5.62 -8.25
N GLU A 27 -5.68 -5.76 -9.34
CA GLU A 27 -5.16 -7.05 -9.82
C GLU A 27 -4.10 -7.67 -8.90
N LEU A 28 -3.36 -6.87 -8.12
CA LEU A 28 -2.44 -7.36 -7.08
C LEU A 28 -3.17 -7.91 -5.85
N ALA A 29 -4.43 -7.49 -5.64
CA ALA A 29 -5.21 -7.85 -4.47
C ALA A 29 -5.88 -9.22 -4.55
N SER A 30 -6.30 -9.76 -3.41
CA SER A 30 -6.94 -11.07 -3.37
C SER A 30 -8.32 -11.07 -4.03
N PRO A 31 -8.86 -12.24 -4.44
CA PRO A 31 -10.20 -12.32 -5.04
C PRO A 31 -11.28 -11.65 -4.18
N THR A 32 -11.21 -11.83 -2.85
CA THR A 32 -12.12 -11.19 -1.89
C THR A 32 -12.02 -9.67 -1.93
N PHE A 33 -10.79 -9.12 -1.96
CA PHE A 33 -10.58 -7.69 -2.11
C PHE A 33 -11.13 -7.18 -3.45
N GLN A 34 -10.87 -7.90 -4.54
CA GLN A 34 -11.34 -7.54 -5.88
C GLN A 34 -12.86 -7.55 -6.00
N ALA A 35 -13.54 -8.47 -5.32
CA ALA A 35 -14.99 -8.53 -5.24
C ALA A 35 -15.57 -7.38 -4.39
N ARG A 36 -14.85 -6.98 -3.34
CA ARG A 36 -15.28 -5.91 -2.41
C ARG A 36 -15.09 -4.50 -2.99
N PHE A 37 -14.01 -4.25 -3.72
CA PHE A 37 -13.65 -2.91 -4.19
C PHE A 37 -13.72 -2.80 -5.72
N SER A 38 -14.56 -1.90 -6.22
CA SER A 38 -14.53 -1.49 -7.63
C SER A 38 -13.39 -0.50 -7.91
N LEU A 39 -13.05 -0.28 -9.18
CA LEU A 39 -12.05 0.74 -9.56
C LEU A 39 -12.51 2.14 -9.12
N THR A 40 -13.80 2.44 -9.25
CA THR A 40 -14.39 3.69 -8.76
C THR A 40 -14.24 3.83 -7.25
N ASN A 41 -14.54 2.77 -6.48
CA ASN A 41 -14.37 2.82 -5.02
C ASN A 41 -12.90 3.07 -4.63
N LEU A 42 -11.94 2.46 -5.31
CA LEU A 42 -10.52 2.73 -5.07
C LEU A 42 -10.15 4.18 -5.43
N ALA A 43 -10.65 4.69 -6.55
CA ALA A 43 -10.41 6.08 -6.96
C ALA A 43 -10.98 7.11 -5.98
N ASP A 44 -12.10 6.79 -5.32
CA ASP A 44 -12.72 7.61 -4.27
C ASP A 44 -11.92 7.55 -2.97
N VAL A 45 -11.52 6.35 -2.53
CA VAL A 45 -10.70 6.14 -1.32
C VAL A 45 -9.40 6.92 -1.40
N PHE A 46 -8.72 6.90 -2.54
CA PHE A 46 -7.45 7.61 -2.73
C PHE A 46 -7.61 9.04 -3.26
N ALA A 47 -8.84 9.54 -3.43
CA ALA A 47 -9.07 10.90 -3.90
C ALA A 47 -8.41 11.99 -3.01
N PRO A 48 -8.39 11.88 -1.66
CA PRO A 48 -7.72 12.88 -0.82
C PRO A 48 -6.22 13.00 -1.12
N MET A 49 -5.53 11.87 -1.23
CA MET A 49 -4.09 11.82 -1.53
C MET A 49 -3.80 12.35 -2.94
N ARG A 50 -4.65 12.01 -3.92
CA ARG A 50 -4.56 12.53 -5.30
C ARG A 50 -4.78 14.04 -5.36
N ARG A 51 -5.76 14.59 -4.62
CA ARG A 51 -6.02 16.06 -4.58
C ARG A 51 -4.89 16.86 -3.95
N ARG A 52 -4.08 16.23 -3.10
CA ARG A 52 -2.88 16.84 -2.50
C ARG A 52 -1.63 16.68 -3.36
N ASP A 53 -1.75 16.13 -4.57
CA ASP A 53 -0.62 15.81 -5.45
C ASP A 53 0.52 15.06 -4.73
N SER A 54 0.14 14.16 -3.81
CA SER A 54 1.08 13.42 -2.97
C SER A 54 1.81 12.36 -3.79
N ASN A 55 2.90 12.75 -4.43
CA ASN A 55 3.81 11.85 -5.13
C ASN A 55 4.76 11.19 -4.14
N ILE A 56 4.63 9.87 -3.97
CA ILE A 56 5.43 9.08 -3.05
C ILE A 56 6.51 8.26 -3.76
N ALA A 57 6.82 8.53 -5.04
CA ALA A 57 7.81 7.75 -5.79
C ALA A 57 9.23 7.75 -5.16
N VAL A 58 9.54 8.76 -4.33
CA VAL A 58 10.82 8.88 -3.60
C VAL A 58 11.06 7.72 -2.63
N ILE A 59 10.02 6.98 -2.21
CA ILE A 59 10.17 5.82 -1.32
C ILE A 59 11.08 4.73 -1.88
N THR A 60 11.27 4.67 -3.20
CA THR A 60 12.16 3.69 -3.87
C THR A 60 13.63 3.89 -3.57
N GLN A 61 13.99 5.02 -2.94
CA GLN A 61 15.36 5.39 -2.57
C GLN A 61 15.56 5.39 -1.05
N LEU A 62 14.53 5.02 -0.30
CA LEU A 62 14.49 5.10 1.15
C LEU A 62 14.20 3.73 1.75
N GLU A 63 14.75 3.46 2.92
CA GLU A 63 14.37 2.28 3.68
C GLU A 63 13.17 2.62 4.59
N PRO A 64 12.14 1.76 4.66
CA PRO A 64 11.04 1.95 5.58
C PRO A 64 11.47 1.62 7.02
N VAL A 65 10.94 2.38 7.97
CA VAL A 65 10.99 2.04 9.39
C VAL A 65 9.71 1.30 9.74
N PHE A 66 9.83 0.00 10.00
CA PHE A 66 8.70 -0.81 10.47
C PHE A 66 8.41 -0.54 11.93
N SER A 67 7.12 -0.38 12.28
CA SER A 67 6.70 -0.25 13.68
C SER A 67 6.79 -1.58 14.43
N GLU A 68 6.68 -2.70 13.70
CA GLU A 68 6.73 -4.07 14.19
C GLU A 68 7.42 -4.95 13.14
N GLN A 69 8.08 -6.03 13.56
CA GLN A 69 8.73 -6.93 12.61
C GLN A 69 7.69 -7.56 11.66
N PRO A 70 7.85 -7.45 10.33
CA PRO A 70 6.90 -8.04 9.40
C PRO A 70 6.94 -9.57 9.44
N THR A 71 5.92 -10.17 10.04
CA THR A 71 5.79 -11.63 10.20
C THR A 71 4.38 -12.07 9.81
N LEU A 72 4.22 -13.39 9.63
CA LEU A 72 2.91 -14.01 9.49
C LEU A 72 2.26 -14.10 10.87
N ASP A 73 1.00 -13.68 10.98
CA ASP A 73 0.18 -13.93 12.16
C ASP A 73 -0.33 -15.38 12.21
N GLU A 74 -1.07 -15.73 13.26
CA GLU A 74 -1.64 -17.07 13.47
C GLU A 74 -2.60 -17.49 12.35
N GLN A 75 -3.15 -16.52 11.61
CA GLN A 75 -4.04 -16.74 10.48
C GLN A 75 -3.28 -16.82 9.14
N GLY A 76 -1.95 -16.75 9.16
CA GLY A 76 -1.11 -16.77 7.96
C GLY A 76 -1.16 -15.47 7.17
N ILE A 77 -1.53 -14.35 7.82
CA ILE A 77 -1.55 -13.03 7.20
C ILE A 77 -0.22 -12.33 7.48
N LEU A 78 0.43 -11.88 6.42
CA LEU A 78 1.62 -11.04 6.52
C LEU A 78 1.19 -9.59 6.74
N ARG A 79 1.58 -9.01 7.88
CA ARG A 79 1.30 -7.61 8.20
C ARG A 79 2.55 -6.75 8.06
N MET A 80 2.40 -5.60 7.43
CA MET A 80 3.49 -4.64 7.23
C MET A 80 2.98 -3.25 7.62
N ARG A 81 3.47 -2.73 8.74
CA ARG A 81 3.13 -1.40 9.24
C ARG A 81 4.40 -0.61 9.51
N GLY A 82 4.41 0.65 9.12
CA GLY A 82 5.58 1.50 9.28
C GLY A 82 5.43 2.83 8.56
N ALA A 83 6.56 3.49 8.36
CA ALA A 83 6.65 4.73 7.61
C ALA A 83 7.94 4.79 6.79
N PHE A 84 7.91 5.54 5.69
CA PHE A 84 9.12 6.02 5.03
C PHE A 84 9.45 7.42 5.57
N PRO A 85 10.74 7.72 5.84
CA PRO A 85 11.19 9.01 6.35
C PRO A 85 11.22 10.08 5.24
N THR A 86 10.06 10.34 4.63
CA THR A 86 9.85 11.42 3.67
C THR A 86 9.51 12.72 4.39
N ASN A 87 9.44 13.86 3.69
CA ASN A 87 9.00 15.13 4.27
C ASN A 87 7.78 15.66 3.49
N PRO A 88 6.53 15.51 3.98
CA PRO A 88 6.11 14.83 5.22
C PRO A 88 6.29 13.31 5.17
N ASN A 89 6.20 12.61 6.30
CA ASN A 89 6.34 11.14 6.36
C ASN A 89 5.23 10.43 5.57
N THR A 90 5.61 9.32 4.91
CA THR A 90 4.67 8.44 4.20
C THR A 90 4.40 7.23 5.08
N VAL A 91 3.24 7.18 5.71
CA VAL A 91 2.83 6.09 6.60
C VAL A 91 2.12 4.99 5.80
N PHE A 92 2.30 3.73 6.20
CA PHE A 92 1.63 2.60 5.56
C PHE A 92 1.16 1.55 6.56
N ASN A 93 0.08 0.87 6.20
CA ASN A 93 -0.39 -0.35 6.86
C ASN A 93 -0.98 -1.29 5.80
N LEU A 94 -0.32 -2.42 5.57
CA LEU A 94 -0.64 -3.39 4.54
C LEU A 94 -0.81 -4.76 5.16
N ALA A 95 -1.72 -5.55 4.60
CA ALA A 95 -1.85 -6.95 4.92
C ALA A 95 -1.96 -7.78 3.65
N TYR A 96 -1.32 -8.95 3.65
CA TYR A 96 -1.31 -9.88 2.54
C TYR A 96 -1.67 -11.29 3.01
N GLU A 97 -2.40 -12.02 2.18
CA GLU A 97 -2.58 -13.47 2.31
C GLU A 97 -1.81 -14.20 1.21
N GLN A 98 -1.41 -15.45 1.44
CA GLN A 98 -0.72 -16.25 0.43
C GLN A 98 -1.71 -17.12 -0.34
N ILE A 99 -1.85 -16.88 -1.66
CA ILE A 99 -2.70 -17.67 -2.57
C ILE A 99 -1.82 -18.20 -3.70
N ASN A 100 -1.82 -19.52 -3.91
CA ASN A 100 -1.04 -20.19 -4.96
C ASN A 100 0.45 -19.77 -4.97
N GLY A 101 1.05 -19.65 -3.78
CA GLY A 101 2.45 -19.27 -3.61
C GLY A 101 2.76 -17.79 -3.85
N ARG A 102 1.74 -16.92 -3.96
CA ARG A 102 1.91 -15.48 -4.14
C ARG A 102 1.21 -14.71 -3.02
N TYR A 103 1.87 -13.67 -2.51
CA TYR A 103 1.23 -12.71 -1.61
C TYR A 103 0.22 -11.86 -2.38
N ARG A 104 -1.00 -11.78 -1.87
CA ARG A 104 -2.12 -11.04 -2.45
C ARG A 104 -2.61 -10.03 -1.42
N LEU A 105 -2.75 -8.79 -1.83
CA LEU A 105 -3.16 -7.69 -0.95
C LEU A 105 -4.59 -7.91 -0.44
N ILE A 106 -4.79 -7.81 0.87
CA ILE A 106 -6.12 -7.91 1.52
C ILE A 106 -6.52 -6.66 2.30
N ALA A 107 -5.54 -5.85 2.72
CA ALA A 107 -5.77 -4.55 3.32
C ALA A 107 -4.66 -3.59 2.91
N LEU A 108 -5.03 -2.32 2.68
CA LEU A 108 -4.12 -1.27 2.27
C LEU A 108 -4.56 0.05 2.89
N TYR A 109 -3.60 0.68 3.55
CA TYR A 109 -3.62 2.07 3.94
C TYR A 109 -2.26 2.67 3.61
N VAL A 110 -2.28 3.85 2.98
CA VAL A 110 -1.11 4.70 2.80
C VAL A 110 -1.58 6.13 2.77
N ASP A 111 -0.84 7.00 3.46
CA ASP A 111 -1.04 8.44 3.34
C ASP A 111 0.28 9.17 3.59
N VAL A 112 0.36 10.40 3.08
CA VAL A 112 1.40 11.36 3.43
C VAL A 112 0.85 12.20 4.58
N SER A 113 1.25 11.84 5.80
CA SER A 113 0.82 12.54 7.01
C SER A 113 1.95 13.44 7.50
N PRO A 114 1.65 14.65 8.01
CA PRO A 114 2.55 15.30 8.96
C PRO A 114 2.89 14.31 10.09
N GLU A 115 4.09 14.37 10.65
CA GLU A 115 4.39 13.65 11.89
C GLU A 115 3.26 13.87 12.88
N GLU A 116 2.69 12.80 13.45
CA GLU A 116 1.81 12.91 14.61
C GLU A 116 2.64 13.62 15.70
N GLN A 117 2.30 14.88 15.98
CA GLN A 117 2.91 15.70 17.03
C GLN A 117 2.60 15.13 18.42
#